data_AF-A0A645C6V6-F1
#
_entry.id   AF-A0A645C6V6-F1
#
_cell.length_a   1.000
_cell.length_b   1.000
_cell.length_c   1.000
_cell.angle_alpha   90.00
_cell.angle_beta   90.00
_cell.angle_gamma   90.00
#
_symmetry.space_group_name_H-M   'P 1'
#
loop_
_entity.id
_entity.type
_entity.pdbx_description
1 polymer ?
#
loop_
_entity_poly.entity_id
_entity_poly.type
_entity_poly.pdbx_seq_one_letter_code
_entity_poly.pdbx_strand_id
1 'polypeptide(L)' 'MIDPHVKDNMKAVLTDIQNGEFARRFIGDQDAGAPEFTELRAKGQNHPVEAVGKDLRKLFSWVKPTDSDYVEGSASR' A
#
# COMPACT_ATOMS: atom_id res chain seq x y z
N MET A 1 12.26 -15.50 -0.28
CA MET A 1 13.68 -15.56 -0.69
C MET A 1 13.91 -14.44 -1.69
N ILE A 2 15.04 -13.75 -1.62
CA ILE A 2 15.44 -12.79 -2.65
C ILE A 2 16.43 -13.49 -3.56
N ASP A 3 15.95 -13.88 -4.75
CA ASP A 3 16.72 -14.61 -5.76
C ASP A 3 16.92 -13.74 -7.02
N PRO A 4 17.66 -14.21 -8.05
CA PRO A 4 17.90 -13.43 -9.26
C PRO A 4 16.63 -12.95 -9.97
N HIS A 5 15.52 -13.69 -9.90
CA HIS A 5 14.25 -13.31 -10.52
C HIS A 5 13.67 -12.04 -9.89
N VAL A 6 13.93 -11.77 -8.61
CA VAL A 6 13.56 -10.49 -7.97
C VAL A 6 14.22 -9.31 -8.68
N LYS A 7 15.48 -9.42 -9.11
CA LYS A 7 16.17 -8.36 -9.85
C LYS A 7 15.54 -8.15 -11.23
N ASP A 8 15.09 -9.21 -11.88
CA ASP A 8 14.43 -9.12 -13.18
C ASP A 8 13.05 -8.44 -13.06
N ASN A 9 12.29 -8.74 -12.01
CA ASN A 9 11.04 -8.02 -11.68
C ASN A 9 11.30 -6.53 -11.42
N MET A 10 12.36 -6.20 -10.68
CA MET A 10 12.72 -4.80 -10.43
C MET A 10 13.06 -4.04 -11.71
N LYS A 11 13.76 -4.69 -12.67
CA LYS A 11 14.04 -4.09 -13.98
C LYS A 11 12.76 -3.90 -14.82
N ALA A 12 11.82 -4.84 -14.76
CA ALA A 12 10.54 -4.71 -15.42
C ALA A 12 9.76 -3.49 -14.87
N VAL A 13 9.63 -3.37 -13.55
CA VAL A 13 9.00 -2.21 -12.90
C VAL A 13 9.71 -0.90 -13.28
N LEU A 14 11.05 -0.89 -13.30
CA LEU A 14 11.81 0.30 -13.73
C LEU A 14 11.53 0.68 -15.19
N THR A 15 11.38 -0.32 -16.07
CA THR A 15 11.04 -0.10 -17.47
C THR A 15 9.67 0.56 -17.61
N ASP A 16 8.66 0.07 -16.88
CA ASP A 16 7.29 0.62 -16.87
C ASP A 16 7.24 2.05 -16.31
N ILE A 17 8.15 2.39 -15.38
CA ILE A 17 8.30 3.75 -14.89
C ILE A 17 8.93 4.64 -15.97
N GLN A 18 10.05 4.20 -16.56
CA GLN A 18 10.82 5.00 -17.51
C GLN A 18 10.09 5.22 -18.84
N ASN A 19 9.29 4.25 -19.30
CA ASN A 19 8.48 4.38 -20.51
C ASN A 19 7.12 5.08 -20.24
N GLY A 20 6.85 5.46 -18.99
CA GLY A 20 5.65 6.18 -18.54
C GLY A 20 4.37 5.34 -18.45
N GLU A 21 4.44 4.02 -18.62
CA GLU A 21 3.28 3.12 -18.53
C GLU A 21 2.64 3.16 -17.14
N PHE A 22 3.46 3.10 -16.09
CA PHE A 22 2.98 3.24 -14.72
C PHE A 22 2.21 4.55 -14.52
N ALA A 23 2.77 5.67 -14.98
CA ALA A 23 2.16 6.99 -14.82
C ALA A 23 0.82 7.09 -15.58
N ARG A 24 0.75 6.57 -16.81
CA ARG A 24 -0.48 6.55 -17.61
C ARG A 24 -1.58 5.73 -16.94
N ARG A 25 -1.25 4.53 -16.43
CA ARG A 25 -2.20 3.68 -15.69
C ARG A 25 -2.67 4.34 -14.41
N PHE A 26 -1.75 4.87 -13.62
CA PHE A 26 -2.08 5.51 -12.35
C PHE A 26 -2.99 6.72 -12.54
N ILE A 27 -2.62 7.65 -13.43
CA ILE A 27 -3.45 8.83 -13.71
C ILE A 27 -4.80 8.42 -14.32
N GLY A 28 -4.81 7.47 -15.24
CA GLY A 28 -6.06 6.96 -15.81
C GLY A 28 -7.01 6.37 -14.76
N ASP A 29 -6.48 5.65 -13.77
CA ASP A 29 -7.27 5.16 -12.63
C ASP A 29 -7.80 6.32 -11.78
N GLN A 30 -6.95 7.31 -11.44
CA GLN A 30 -7.37 8.47 -10.64
C GLN A 30 -8.45 9.30 -11.34
N ASP A 31 -8.28 9.58 -12.64
CA ASP A 31 -9.25 10.32 -13.45
C ASP A 31 -10.59 9.56 -13.56
N ALA A 32 -10.56 8.22 -13.49
CA ALA A 32 -11.73 7.36 -13.44
C ALA A 32 -12.38 7.24 -12.04
N GLY A 33 -11.88 7.96 -11.04
CA GLY A 33 -12.37 7.90 -9.66
C GLY A 33 -11.70 6.85 -8.78
N ALA A 34 -10.49 6.42 -9.15
CA ALA A 34 -9.62 5.52 -8.39
C ALA A 34 -10.17 4.10 -8.09
N PRO A 35 -10.86 3.40 -9.01
CA PRO A 35 -11.41 2.07 -8.75
C PRO A 35 -10.35 1.01 -8.41
N GLU A 36 -9.25 0.92 -9.18
CA GLU A 36 -8.18 -0.04 -8.91
C GLU A 36 -7.46 0.31 -7.61
N PHE A 37 -7.11 1.58 -7.41
CA PHE A 37 -6.46 2.02 -6.20
C PHE A 37 -7.28 1.75 -4.93
N THR A 38 -8.60 1.98 -4.99
CA THR A 38 -9.52 1.70 -3.88
C THR A 38 -9.61 0.20 -3.59
N GLU A 39 -9.68 -0.64 -4.63
CA GLU A 39 -9.66 -2.09 -4.48
C GLU A 39 -8.35 -2.57 -3.83
N LEU A 40 -7.20 -2.08 -4.31
CA LEU A 40 -5.89 -2.42 -3.75
C LEU A 40 -5.76 -1.99 -2.28
N ARG A 41 -6.29 -0.82 -1.92
CA ARG A 41 -6.36 -0.38 -0.52
C ARG A 41 -7.23 -1.30 0.33
N ALA A 42 -8.43 -1.66 -0.13
CA ALA A 42 -9.31 -2.56 0.59
C ALA A 42 -8.67 -3.93 0.81
N LYS A 43 -7.96 -4.47 -0.20
CA LYS A 43 -7.20 -5.72 -0.07
C LYS A 43 -6.10 -5.61 1.00
N GLY A 44 -5.37 -4.50 1.03
CA GLY A 44 -4.35 -4.25 2.06
C GLY A 44 -4.94 -4.18 3.46
N GLN A 45 -6.02 -3.42 3.64
CA GLN A 45 -6.71 -3.25 4.93
C GLN A 45 -7.27 -4.57 5.48
N ASN A 46 -7.79 -5.42 4.60
CA ASN A 46 -8.38 -6.71 4.97
C ASN A 46 -7.34 -7.82 5.20
N HIS A 47 -6.05 -7.55 5.03
CA HIS A 47 -5.02 -8.57 5.25
C HIS A 47 -4.94 -8.92 6.76
N PRO A 48 -4.92 -10.22 7.14
CA PRO A 48 -4.96 -10.63 8.56
C PRO A 48 -3.87 -10.03 9.45
N VAL A 49 -2.72 -9.68 8.86
CA VAL A 49 -1.61 -9.02 9.56
C VAL A 49 -2.01 -7.68 10.18
N GLU A 50 -2.98 -6.97 9.58
CA GLU A 50 -3.42 -5.67 10.09
C GLU A 50 -4.18 -5.82 11.41
N ALA A 51 -5.09 -6.79 11.50
CA ALA A 51 -5.82 -7.09 12.74
C ALA A 51 -4.87 -7.53 13.86
N VAL A 52 -3.99 -8.49 13.57
CA VAL A 52 -3.00 -8.99 14.55
C VAL A 52 -2.04 -7.89 14.96
N GLY A 53 -1.51 -7.13 14.00
CA GLY A 53 -0.56 -6.05 14.23
C GLY A 53 -1.15 -4.93 15.08
N LYS A 54 -2.42 -4.57 14.84
CA LYS A 54 -3.15 -3.58 15.64
C LYS A 54 -3.23 -3.99 17.11
N ASP A 55 -3.58 -5.23 17.40
CA ASP A 55 -3.67 -5.71 18.78
C ASP A 55 -2.32 -5.78 19.47
N LEU A 56 -1.26 -6.19 18.76
CA LEU A 56 0.10 -6.18 19.30
C LEU A 56 0.59 -4.76 19.58
N ARG A 57 0.39 -3.82 18.64
CA ARG A 57 0.87 -2.43 18.79
C ARG A 57 0.18 -1.68 19.93
N LYS A 58 -1.08 -1.99 20.27
CA LYS A 58 -1.76 -1.45 21.47
C LYS A 58 -1.04 -1.77 22.78
N LEU A 59 -0.28 -2.88 22.82
CA LEU A 59 0.44 -3.31 24.02
C LEU A 59 1.81 -2.64 24.15
N PHE A 60 2.28 -1.93 23.12
CA PHE A 60 3.58 -1.30 23.12
C PHE A 60 3.54 -0.01 23.96
N SER A 61 4.16 -0.04 25.13
CA SER A 61 4.19 1.08 26.08
C SER A 61 4.85 2.36 25.54
N TRP A 62 5.63 2.25 24.46
CA TRP A 62 6.32 3.36 23.81
C TRP A 62 5.57 3.94 22.60
N VAL A 63 4.45 3.33 22.19
CA VAL A 63 3.61 3.87 21.12
C VAL A 63 2.66 4.90 21.74
N LYS A 64 2.84 6.16 21.37
CA LYS A 64 1.95 7.25 21.80
C LYS A 64 0.57 7.09 21.14
N PRO A 65 -0.51 7.51 21.82
CA PRO A 65 -1.80 7.69 21.16
C PRO A 65 -1.60 8.55 19.92
N THR A 66 -2.06 8.07 18.78
CA THR A 66 -1.99 8.79 17.50
C THR A 66 -2.88 10.02 17.54
N ASP A 67 -2.54 11.04 16.75
CA ASP A 67 -3.34 12.26 16.61
C ASP A 67 -4.80 11.94 16.25
N SER A 68 -5.71 12.84 16.64
CA SER A 68 -7.16 12.62 16.54
C SER A 68 -7.69 12.45 15.10
N ASP A 69 -6.88 12.79 14.10
CA ASP A 69 -7.19 12.67 12.67
C ASP A 69 -6.69 11.34 12.05
N TYR A 70 -5.94 10.53 12.79
CA TYR A 70 -5.44 9.25 12.32
C TYR A 70 -6.30 8.07 12.79
N VAL A 71 -6.77 7.27 11.84
CA VAL A 71 -7.45 6.00 12.10
C VAL A 71 -6.55 4.84 11.66
N GLU A 72 -6.01 4.09 12.62
CA GLU A 72 -5.16 2.93 12.36
C GLU A 72 -5.90 1.86 11.54
N GLY A 73 -5.30 1.47 10.40
CA GLY A 73 -5.86 0.51 9.46
C GLY A 73 -6.81 1.13 8.43
N SER A 74 -7.03 2.44 8.47
CA SER A 74 -7.73 3.18 7.42
C SER A 74 -6.72 3.84 6.49
N ALA A 75 -6.84 3.57 5.19
CA ALA A 75 -6.04 4.27 4.17
C ALA A 75 -6.66 5.62 3.78
N SER A 76 -7.86 5.94 4.29
CA SER A 76 -8.50 7.23 4.08
C SER A 76 -7.60 8.34 4.62
N ARG A 77 -7.00 9.11 3.72
CA ARG A 77 -6.43 10.42 3.99
C ARG A 77 -7.12 11.38 3.04
#